data_AF-A0A060S8J5-F1
#
_entry.id   AF-A0A060S8J5-F1
#
_cell.length_a   1.000
_cell.length_b   1.000
_cell.length_c   1.000
_cell.angle_alpha   90.00
_cell.angle_beta   90.00
_cell.angle_gamma   90.00
#
_symmetry.space_group_name_H-M   'P 1'
#
loop_
_entity.id
_entity.type
_entity.pdbx_description
1 polymer ?
#
loop_
_entity_poly.entity_id
_entity_poly.type
_entity_poly.pdbx_seq_one_letter_code
_entity_poly.pdbx_strand_id
1 'polypeptide(L)'
;MALRTSRLPEALPSGGRHTRSKRPASSPPPPTAAKRRAREPHVEITNVPKTSGRSRRPVRPAAPLPEPEPEETRNVSLQPPAPPAHERPSWQLFGWGANDSAQLGMGRYSEELSKPTRNQAVEDLIANGQFGEVGAGLEAIAAGGFHSLAVSEDGAVWSFGSNDDAALGRPSAEGDDLGPGRIQSLVDEGFRAVRVVAGDCFSAALSESGELRVWGLYHSTAADGMRAFSPSIAKQPTPIQIPELANERFASIAGGSDHLVLLTVAGEVYTVGCGDSGQLGYRVPATNPVLGTIPHKVLRVSRGHRALVVGAGGYTSFFVDERGVKKAQHDV
;
A
#
# COMPACT_ATOMS: atom_id res chain seq x y z
N MET A 1 -63.75 -25.37 0.89
CA MET A 1 -63.93 -26.32 -0.24
C MET A 1 -63.26 -25.69 -1.45
N ALA A 2 -62.32 -26.27 -2.20
CA ALA A 2 -61.61 -27.55 -2.14
C ALA A 2 -60.25 -27.37 -2.86
N LEU A 3 -59.26 -28.15 -2.42
CA LEU A 3 -57.90 -28.31 -2.96
C LEU A 3 -57.89 -29.01 -4.33
N ARG A 4 -56.81 -28.81 -5.12
CA ARG A 4 -56.14 -29.79 -6.02
C ARG A 4 -54.90 -29.12 -6.66
N THR A 5 -53.66 -29.35 -6.21
CA THR A 5 -52.72 -30.48 -6.41
C THR A 5 -52.26 -30.77 -7.84
N SER A 6 -50.96 -30.49 -8.05
CA SER A 6 -49.89 -31.21 -8.77
C SER A 6 -50.02 -31.61 -10.25
N ARG A 7 -48.94 -31.36 -11.01
CA ARG A 7 -48.13 -32.39 -11.69
C ARG A 7 -46.83 -31.80 -12.28
N LEU A 8 -45.71 -32.43 -11.92
CA LEU A 8 -44.41 -32.38 -12.61
C LEU A 8 -44.52 -33.06 -13.98
N PRO A 9 -43.62 -32.76 -14.94
CA PRO A 9 -43.27 -33.70 -15.99
C PRO A 9 -41.91 -34.39 -15.76
N GLU A 10 -41.90 -35.64 -16.18
CA GLU A 10 -40.85 -36.65 -16.09
C GLU A 10 -39.60 -36.39 -16.95
N ALA A 11 -38.51 -37.02 -16.53
CA ALA A 11 -37.27 -37.18 -17.27
C ALA A 11 -37.32 -38.37 -18.24
N LEU A 12 -36.62 -38.26 -19.38
CA LEU A 12 -36.26 -39.35 -20.29
C LEU A 12 -34.92 -39.00 -21.02
N PRO A 13 -34.18 -39.96 -21.61
CA PRO A 13 -32.88 -40.37 -21.07
C PRO A 13 -31.66 -40.12 -21.99
N SER A 14 -30.53 -40.68 -21.54
CA SER A 14 -29.14 -40.60 -21.97
C SER A 14 -28.82 -40.83 -23.45
N GLY A 15 -27.74 -40.17 -23.92
CA GLY A 15 -27.03 -40.58 -25.12
C GLY A 15 -25.90 -39.64 -25.57
N GLY A 16 -24.65 -40.01 -25.28
CA GLY A 16 -23.58 -39.88 -26.29
C GLY A 16 -22.47 -38.83 -26.09
N ARG A 17 -21.25 -39.41 -25.98
CA ARG A 17 -19.93 -38.88 -26.40
C ARG A 17 -19.19 -37.91 -25.49
N HIS A 18 -18.34 -38.53 -24.67
CA HIS A 18 -17.03 -38.01 -24.29
C HIS A 18 -16.24 -37.52 -25.52
N THR A 19 -15.87 -36.25 -25.53
CA THR A 19 -14.69 -35.78 -26.26
C THR A 19 -13.73 -35.11 -25.29
N ARG A 20 -12.49 -35.59 -25.35
CA ARG A 20 -11.37 -35.31 -24.46
C ARG A 20 -10.70 -34.02 -24.94
N SER A 21 -10.92 -32.91 -24.24
CA SER A 21 -10.21 -31.65 -24.49
C SER A 21 -8.77 -31.76 -23.99
N LYS A 22 -7.81 -31.57 -24.90
CA LYS A 22 -6.36 -31.62 -24.68
C LYS A 22 -5.88 -30.27 -24.10
N ARG A 23 -5.11 -30.34 -23.00
CA ARG A 23 -4.23 -29.27 -22.51
C ARG A 23 -3.31 -28.76 -23.63
N PRO A 24 -3.10 -27.44 -23.79
CA PRO A 24 -1.95 -26.93 -24.53
C PRO A 24 -0.67 -27.11 -23.71
N ALA A 25 0.39 -27.54 -24.40
CA ALA A 25 1.70 -27.84 -23.87
C ALA A 25 2.51 -26.57 -23.55
N SER A 26 3.30 -26.69 -22.48
CA SER A 26 4.30 -25.74 -21.99
C SER A 26 5.41 -25.47 -23.03
N SER A 27 5.74 -24.18 -23.20
CA SER A 27 6.88 -23.69 -23.97
C SER A 27 8.22 -24.16 -23.38
N PRO A 28 9.23 -24.54 -24.20
CA PRO A 28 10.54 -24.96 -23.70
C PRO A 28 11.45 -23.77 -23.32
N PRO A 29 12.40 -23.96 -22.38
CA PRO A 29 13.32 -22.91 -21.93
C PRO A 29 14.46 -22.64 -22.95
N PRO A 30 15.09 -21.45 -22.90
CA PRO A 30 16.17 -21.08 -23.82
C PRO A 30 17.49 -21.82 -23.51
N PRO A 31 18.38 -22.00 -24.52
CA PRO A 31 19.58 -22.81 -24.38
C PRO A 31 20.69 -22.15 -23.56
N THR A 32 21.41 -23.01 -22.83
CA THR A 32 22.58 -22.70 -22.00
C THR A 32 23.80 -22.34 -22.85
N ALA A 33 24.43 -21.19 -22.55
CA ALA A 33 25.66 -20.76 -23.19
C ALA A 33 26.87 -21.55 -22.66
N ALA A 34 27.58 -22.20 -23.58
CA ALA A 34 28.77 -22.98 -23.33
C ALA A 34 30.00 -22.12 -22.97
N LYS A 35 30.81 -22.65 -22.05
CA LYS A 35 32.15 -22.18 -21.71
C LYS A 35 33.04 -22.09 -22.96
N ARG A 36 33.57 -20.90 -23.27
CA ARG A 36 34.77 -20.74 -24.11
C ARG A 36 35.94 -20.25 -23.26
N ARG A 37 37.00 -21.04 -23.29
CA ARG A 37 38.33 -20.82 -22.72
C ARG A 37 39.24 -20.34 -23.86
N ALA A 38 39.89 -19.19 -23.70
CA ALA A 38 41.06 -18.68 -24.45
C ALA A 38 41.24 -17.21 -24.04
N ARG A 39 42.41 -16.60 -23.88
CA ARG A 39 43.84 -16.95 -24.00
C ARG A 39 44.54 -15.75 -23.34
N GLU A 40 45.53 -15.98 -22.50
CA GLU A 40 46.43 -14.91 -22.04
C GLU A 40 47.35 -14.48 -23.20
N PRO A 41 47.73 -13.19 -23.27
CA PRO A 41 48.98 -12.80 -23.90
C PRO A 41 50.02 -12.42 -22.84
N HIS A 42 51.13 -13.15 -22.89
CA HIS A 42 52.45 -12.71 -22.45
C HIS A 42 52.77 -11.30 -22.97
N VAL A 43 53.31 -10.45 -22.10
CA VAL A 43 54.09 -9.28 -22.52
C VAL A 43 55.52 -9.48 -22.05
N GLU A 44 56.40 -9.61 -23.03
CA GLU A 44 57.85 -9.67 -22.90
C GLU A 44 58.42 -8.42 -22.24
N ILE A 45 59.33 -8.66 -21.31
CA ILE A 45 60.23 -7.66 -20.73
C ILE A 45 61.38 -7.47 -21.71
N THR A 46 61.57 -6.27 -22.27
CA THR A 46 62.91 -5.83 -22.66
C THR A 46 63.10 -4.31 -22.57
N ASN A 47 64.29 -3.98 -22.07
CA ASN A 47 65.14 -2.81 -22.30
C ASN A 47 64.99 -1.55 -21.43
N VAL A 48 66.00 -1.43 -20.55
CA VAL A 48 66.50 -0.24 -19.86
C VAL A 48 67.13 0.74 -20.86
N PRO A 49 66.99 2.06 -20.65
CA PRO A 49 68.21 2.89 -20.67
C PRO A 49 68.35 3.89 -19.52
N LYS A 50 69.60 4.30 -19.38
CA LYS A 50 70.30 5.02 -18.30
C LYS A 50 69.85 6.47 -18.04
N THR A 51 69.84 6.80 -16.73
CA THR A 51 70.30 8.03 -16.03
C THR A 51 70.24 9.39 -16.72
N SER A 52 69.54 10.35 -16.10
CA SER A 52 70.06 11.71 -15.90
C SER A 52 69.45 12.34 -14.64
N GLY A 53 70.29 12.99 -13.84
CA GLY A 53 69.95 13.47 -12.50
C GLY A 53 69.13 14.76 -12.49
N ARG A 54 68.33 14.94 -11.43
CA ARG A 54 67.84 16.27 -11.04
C ARG A 54 67.53 16.36 -9.54
N SER A 55 68.32 17.21 -8.89
CA SER A 55 68.04 18.05 -7.71
C SER A 55 67.08 17.53 -6.63
N ARG A 56 67.64 17.13 -5.48
CA ARG A 56 66.90 16.93 -4.22
C ARG A 56 66.34 18.27 -3.72
N ARG A 57 65.01 18.40 -3.69
CA ARG A 57 64.30 19.41 -2.89
C ARG A 57 64.07 18.84 -1.47
N PRO A 58 64.14 19.66 -0.41
CA PRO A 58 63.90 19.17 0.94
C PRO A 58 62.44 18.79 1.12
N VAL A 59 62.19 17.56 1.58
CA VAL A 59 60.85 17.06 1.93
C VAL A 59 60.47 17.71 3.26
N ARG A 60 59.41 18.52 3.24
CA ARG A 60 58.79 19.07 4.44
C ARG A 60 58.06 17.92 5.16
N PRO A 61 58.08 17.82 6.50
CA PRO A 61 57.33 16.78 7.21
C PRO A 61 55.85 16.91 6.83
N ALA A 62 55.23 15.80 6.43
CA ALA A 62 53.79 15.75 6.19
C ALA A 62 53.07 16.15 7.48
N ALA A 63 52.15 17.11 7.39
CA ALA A 63 51.25 17.41 8.49
C ALA A 63 50.48 16.14 8.85
N PRO A 64 50.19 15.88 10.15
CA PRO A 64 49.33 14.77 10.53
C PRO A 64 48.01 14.88 9.76
N LEU A 65 47.58 13.79 9.14
CA LEU A 65 46.24 13.71 8.57
C LEU A 65 45.25 14.03 9.69
N PRO A 66 44.23 14.88 9.45
CA PRO A 66 43.18 15.07 10.44
C PRO A 66 42.60 13.71 10.78
N GLU A 67 42.51 13.39 12.07
CA GLU A 67 41.78 12.21 12.54
C GLU A 67 40.37 12.28 11.95
N PRO A 68 39.79 11.16 11.46
CA PRO A 68 38.41 11.18 11.03
C PRO A 68 37.59 11.63 12.22
N GLU A 69 36.93 12.78 12.09
CA GLU A 69 35.96 13.22 13.09
C GLU A 69 35.00 12.05 13.32
N PRO A 70 34.66 11.72 14.58
CA PRO A 70 33.68 10.68 14.83
C PRO A 70 32.45 11.08 14.04
N GLU A 71 32.05 10.24 13.07
CA GLU A 71 30.76 10.40 12.42
C GLU A 71 29.73 10.41 13.53
N GLU A 72 29.30 11.60 13.95
CA GLU A 72 28.05 11.76 14.65
C GLU A 72 27.05 11.07 13.76
N THR A 73 26.64 9.86 14.15
CA THR A 73 25.47 9.20 13.59
C THR A 73 24.34 10.17 13.85
N ARG A 74 24.10 11.07 12.90
CA ARG A 74 22.99 12.02 12.94
C ARG A 74 21.76 11.14 13.10
N ASN A 75 21.22 11.11 14.32
CA ASN A 75 19.93 10.51 14.63
C ASN A 75 18.87 11.35 13.91
N VAL A 76 18.78 11.19 12.59
CA VAL A 76 17.79 11.86 11.76
C VAL A 76 16.60 10.92 11.76
N SER A 77 15.74 11.11 12.76
CA SER A 77 14.39 10.58 12.71
C SER A 77 13.70 11.12 11.46
N LEU A 78 12.98 10.25 10.77
CA LEU A 78 12.07 10.65 9.71
C LEU A 78 11.05 11.63 10.29
N GLN A 79 10.52 12.50 9.44
CA GLN A 79 9.47 13.43 9.86
C GLN A 79 8.10 12.84 9.54
N PRO A 80 7.05 13.22 10.28
CA PRO A 80 5.68 13.05 9.84
C PRO A 80 5.48 13.62 8.42
N PRO A 81 4.52 13.10 7.66
CA PRO A 81 4.26 13.60 6.31
C PRO A 81 3.80 15.07 6.37
N ALA A 82 4.47 15.93 5.62
CA ALA A 82 4.02 17.31 5.45
C ALA A 82 2.83 17.38 4.49
N PRO A 83 1.87 18.31 4.69
CA PRO A 83 0.90 18.67 3.67
C PRO A 83 1.62 19.07 2.37
N PRO A 84 1.14 18.63 1.20
CA PRO A 84 1.68 19.04 -0.09
C PRO A 84 1.36 20.52 -0.35
N ALA A 85 2.15 21.14 -1.22
CA ALA A 85 1.87 22.50 -1.65
C ALA A 85 0.59 22.54 -2.51
N HIS A 86 -0.23 23.56 -2.29
CA HIS A 86 -1.49 23.75 -3.00
C HIS A 86 -1.25 24.35 -4.38
N GLU A 87 -1.41 23.55 -5.43
CA GLU A 87 -1.35 24.01 -6.82
C GLU A 87 -2.71 24.55 -7.29
N ARG A 88 -2.68 25.51 -8.22
CA ARG A 88 -3.88 26.13 -8.80
C ARG A 88 -3.79 26.13 -10.33
N PRO A 89 -4.84 25.73 -11.06
CA PRO A 89 -6.11 25.18 -10.55
C PRO A 89 -5.89 23.84 -9.84
N SER A 90 -6.79 23.48 -8.92
CA SER A 90 -6.71 22.21 -8.20
C SER A 90 -6.77 21.01 -9.14
N TRP A 91 -6.34 19.85 -8.66
CA TRP A 91 -6.42 18.61 -9.43
C TRP A 91 -7.86 18.23 -9.78
N GLN A 92 -8.02 17.66 -10.97
CA GLN A 92 -9.30 17.15 -11.47
C GLN A 92 -9.33 15.63 -11.36
N LEU A 93 -10.41 15.08 -10.82
CA LEU A 93 -10.57 13.63 -10.71
C LEU A 93 -11.16 13.06 -11.99
N PHE A 94 -10.51 12.03 -12.53
CA PHE A 94 -11.02 11.22 -13.62
C PHE A 94 -11.15 9.77 -13.16
N GLY A 95 -12.27 9.12 -13.49
CA GLY A 95 -12.50 7.70 -13.26
C GLY A 95 -12.76 6.95 -14.56
N TRP A 96 -12.30 5.70 -14.63
CA TRP A 96 -12.60 4.75 -15.72
C TRP A 96 -12.54 3.31 -15.20
N GLY A 97 -13.09 2.37 -15.97
CA GLY A 97 -13.24 0.97 -15.58
C GLY A 97 -14.56 0.68 -14.88
N ALA A 98 -14.60 -0.39 -14.10
CA ALA A 98 -15.80 -0.86 -13.40
C ALA A 98 -16.35 0.19 -12.42
N ASN A 99 -17.67 0.34 -12.39
CA ASN A 99 -18.38 1.23 -11.47
C ASN A 99 -19.73 0.65 -11.01
N ASP A 100 -19.82 -0.68 -11.05
CA ASP A 100 -20.95 -1.47 -10.58
C ASP A 100 -21.18 -1.32 -9.08
N SER A 101 -20.12 -1.08 -8.31
CA SER A 101 -20.14 -0.80 -6.88
C SER A 101 -20.05 0.70 -6.56
N ALA A 102 -20.24 1.57 -7.56
CA ALA A 102 -20.01 3.01 -7.47
C ALA A 102 -18.57 3.42 -7.03
N GLN A 103 -17.58 2.54 -7.20
CA GLN A 103 -16.20 2.74 -6.73
C GLN A 103 -15.47 3.92 -7.42
N LEU A 104 -16.01 4.46 -8.51
CA LEU A 104 -15.50 5.68 -9.16
C LEU A 104 -16.13 6.96 -8.60
N GLY A 105 -17.17 6.86 -7.77
CA GLY A 105 -17.79 8.00 -7.07
C GLY A 105 -18.49 8.98 -8.00
N MET A 106 -19.14 8.50 -9.06
CA MET A 106 -19.69 9.33 -10.12
C MET A 106 -21.09 9.90 -9.81
N GLY A 107 -21.61 9.67 -8.60
CA GLY A 107 -22.98 9.98 -8.21
C GLY A 107 -24.03 9.05 -8.84
N ARG A 108 -23.60 7.92 -9.39
CA ARG A 108 -24.44 6.92 -10.06
C ARG A 108 -23.76 5.56 -10.15
N TYR A 109 -24.56 4.50 -10.16
CA TYR A 109 -24.11 3.20 -10.65
C TYR A 109 -23.97 3.24 -12.17
N SER A 110 -22.94 2.58 -12.69
CA SER A 110 -22.79 2.32 -14.11
C SER A 110 -21.89 1.11 -14.29
N GLU A 111 -22.21 0.19 -15.19
CA GLU A 111 -21.43 -1.06 -15.33
C GLU A 111 -19.94 -0.78 -15.57
N GLU A 112 -19.60 0.06 -16.55
CA GLU A 112 -18.22 0.39 -16.87
C GLU A 112 -18.10 1.75 -17.58
N LEU A 113 -17.03 2.49 -17.27
CA LEU A 113 -16.61 3.68 -18.00
C LEU A 113 -15.37 3.35 -18.84
N SER A 114 -15.56 3.12 -20.14
CA SER A 114 -14.49 2.68 -21.05
C SER A 114 -13.40 3.72 -21.35
N LYS A 115 -13.56 4.96 -20.89
CA LYS A 115 -12.60 6.05 -21.07
C LYS A 115 -12.49 6.89 -19.80
N PRO A 116 -11.34 7.54 -19.56
CA PRO A 116 -11.20 8.53 -18.50
C PRO A 116 -12.32 9.55 -18.56
N THR A 117 -13.16 9.56 -17.54
CA THR A 117 -14.35 10.41 -17.46
C THR A 117 -14.22 11.30 -16.24
N ARG A 118 -14.39 12.60 -16.44
CA ARG A 118 -14.30 13.59 -15.36
C ARG A 118 -15.38 13.31 -14.32
N ASN A 119 -14.99 13.27 -13.05
CA ASN A 119 -15.91 13.05 -11.93
C ASN A 119 -16.64 14.35 -11.60
N GLN A 120 -17.85 14.50 -12.15
CA GLN A 120 -18.66 15.71 -11.95
C GLN A 120 -19.09 15.88 -10.48
N ALA A 121 -19.30 14.80 -9.73
CA ALA A 121 -19.70 14.89 -8.33
C ALA A 121 -18.62 15.58 -7.47
N VAL A 122 -17.34 15.27 -7.71
CA VAL A 122 -16.22 15.97 -7.05
C VAL A 122 -16.14 17.43 -7.48
N GLU A 123 -16.32 17.72 -8.77
CA GLU A 123 -16.28 19.10 -9.27
C GLU A 123 -17.38 19.96 -8.62
N ASP A 124 -18.57 19.41 -8.45
CA ASP A 124 -19.68 20.08 -7.78
C ASP A 124 -19.37 20.32 -6.29
N LEU A 125 -18.75 19.35 -5.60
CA LEU A 125 -18.31 19.52 -4.21
C LEU A 125 -17.25 20.64 -4.07
N ILE A 126 -16.29 20.69 -5.00
CA ILE A 126 -15.28 21.75 -5.06
C ILE A 126 -15.94 23.11 -5.32
N ALA A 127 -16.82 23.21 -6.31
CA ALA A 127 -17.52 24.44 -6.66
C ALA A 127 -18.39 24.97 -5.50
N ASN A 128 -18.92 24.06 -4.68
CA ASN A 128 -19.70 24.37 -3.48
C ASN A 128 -18.84 24.63 -2.23
N GLY A 129 -17.51 24.72 -2.37
CA GLY A 129 -16.59 25.04 -1.27
C GLY A 129 -16.49 23.95 -0.20
N GLN A 130 -16.81 22.69 -0.54
CA GLN A 130 -16.74 21.59 0.42
C GLN A 130 -15.31 21.05 0.62
N PHE A 131 -14.36 21.43 -0.24
CA PHE A 131 -12.99 20.91 -0.24
C PHE A 131 -11.99 21.88 0.41
N GLY A 132 -12.50 22.88 1.15
CA GLY A 132 -11.71 23.90 1.82
C GLY A 132 -12.07 25.30 1.36
N GLU A 133 -11.07 26.17 1.25
CA GLU A 133 -11.25 27.57 0.82
C GLU A 133 -11.67 27.70 -0.65
N VAL A 134 -12.04 28.90 -1.08
CA VAL A 134 -12.41 29.16 -2.48
C VAL A 134 -11.22 28.84 -3.40
N GLY A 135 -11.44 27.94 -4.37
CA GLY A 135 -10.41 27.45 -5.27
C GLY A 135 -9.60 26.28 -4.72
N ALA A 136 -9.95 25.75 -3.54
CA ALA A 136 -9.39 24.53 -3.01
C ALA A 136 -9.85 23.28 -3.77
N GLY A 137 -9.16 22.15 -3.58
CA GLY A 137 -9.55 20.90 -4.23
C GLY A 137 -8.93 19.65 -3.64
N LEU A 138 -8.56 18.72 -4.51
CA LEU A 138 -8.04 17.41 -4.12
C LEU A 138 -6.55 17.45 -3.79
N GLU A 139 -6.19 16.78 -2.70
CA GLU A 139 -4.82 16.63 -2.19
C GLU A 139 -4.27 15.21 -2.42
N ALA A 140 -5.11 14.19 -2.24
CA ALA A 140 -4.71 12.80 -2.43
C ALA A 140 -5.91 11.92 -2.82
N ILE A 141 -5.63 10.79 -3.46
CA ILE A 141 -6.61 9.74 -3.75
C ILE A 141 -5.99 8.36 -3.48
N ALA A 142 -6.84 7.40 -3.13
CA ALA A 142 -6.49 5.98 -3.09
C ALA A 142 -7.65 5.15 -3.63
N ALA A 143 -7.34 4.15 -4.45
CA ALA A 143 -8.32 3.21 -4.99
C ALA A 143 -8.10 1.84 -4.36
N GLY A 144 -9.16 1.27 -3.81
CA GLY A 144 -9.19 -0.08 -3.25
C GLY A 144 -9.79 -1.08 -4.23
N GLY A 145 -10.31 -2.18 -3.70
CA GLY A 145 -11.01 -3.20 -4.50
C GLY A 145 -12.36 -2.69 -5.02
N PHE A 146 -13.24 -2.30 -4.10
CA PHE A 146 -14.61 -1.87 -4.41
C PHE A 146 -14.98 -0.49 -3.83
N HIS A 147 -14.01 0.23 -3.28
CA HIS A 147 -14.18 1.59 -2.79
C HIS A 147 -12.96 2.43 -3.11
N SER A 148 -13.12 3.74 -2.96
CA SER A 148 -12.06 4.72 -3.13
C SER A 148 -12.11 5.76 -2.01
N LEU A 149 -10.95 6.34 -1.74
CA LEU A 149 -10.77 7.43 -0.80
C LEU A 149 -10.18 8.64 -1.51
N ALA A 150 -10.53 9.82 -1.01
CA ALA A 150 -9.95 11.08 -1.41
C ALA A 150 -9.67 11.95 -0.18
N VAL A 151 -8.70 12.85 -0.31
CA VAL A 151 -8.38 13.88 0.68
C VAL A 151 -8.57 15.23 0.01
N SER A 152 -9.35 16.11 0.63
CA SER A 152 -9.44 17.53 0.22
C SER A 152 -8.32 18.36 0.88
N GLU A 153 -8.04 19.55 0.37
CA GLU A 153 -6.96 20.41 0.88
C GLU A 153 -7.13 20.90 2.32
N ASP A 154 -8.35 20.90 2.84
CA ASP A 154 -8.60 21.10 4.28
C ASP A 154 -8.24 19.86 5.13
N GLY A 155 -7.77 18.78 4.49
CA GLY A 155 -7.38 17.51 5.08
C GLY A 155 -8.54 16.58 5.42
N ALA A 156 -9.77 16.91 5.02
CA ALA A 156 -10.91 16.02 5.25
C ALA A 156 -10.83 14.79 4.33
N VAL A 157 -11.18 13.62 4.88
CA VAL A 157 -11.24 12.36 4.13
C VAL A 157 -12.65 12.16 3.57
N TRP A 158 -12.71 11.79 2.31
CA TRP A 158 -13.92 11.45 1.57
C TRP A 158 -13.86 10.00 1.11
N SER A 159 -15.00 9.32 1.12
CA SER A 159 -15.11 7.91 0.74
C SER A 159 -16.35 7.65 -0.12
N PHE A 160 -16.20 6.75 -1.09
CA PHE A 160 -17.25 6.34 -2.04
C PHE A 160 -17.02 4.92 -2.56
N GLY A 161 -18.07 4.27 -3.03
CA GLY A 161 -18.08 2.87 -3.44
C GLY A 161 -18.72 1.93 -2.42
N SER A 162 -18.42 0.63 -2.48
CA SER A 162 -19.03 -0.37 -1.60
C SER A 162 -18.75 -0.14 -0.11
N ASN A 163 -19.76 -0.39 0.72
CA ASN A 163 -19.67 -0.26 2.18
C ASN A 163 -20.14 -1.49 2.95
N ASP A 164 -20.30 -2.65 2.30
CA ASP A 164 -20.79 -3.88 2.96
C ASP A 164 -19.88 -4.29 4.14
N ASP A 165 -18.57 -4.14 3.92
CA ASP A 165 -17.49 -4.42 4.86
C ASP A 165 -17.07 -3.20 5.69
N ALA A 166 -17.86 -2.13 5.62
CA ALA A 166 -17.64 -0.87 6.33
C ALA A 166 -16.37 -0.11 5.92
N ALA A 167 -15.89 -0.35 4.69
CA ALA A 167 -14.67 0.25 4.12
C ALA A 167 -14.77 1.76 3.89
N LEU A 168 -15.96 2.36 3.92
CA LEU A 168 -16.14 3.81 3.79
C LEU A 168 -15.91 4.58 5.09
N GLY A 169 -15.96 3.92 6.26
CA GLY A 169 -15.66 4.56 7.55
C GLY A 169 -16.72 5.55 8.03
N ARG A 170 -17.90 5.51 7.41
CA ARG A 170 -19.04 6.36 7.75
C ARG A 170 -20.34 5.56 7.61
N PRO A 171 -21.41 5.96 8.33
CA PRO A 171 -22.75 5.51 8.00
C PRO A 171 -23.05 5.85 6.53
N SER A 172 -23.71 4.93 5.84
CA SER A 172 -24.18 5.12 4.47
C SER A 172 -25.63 4.65 4.42
N ALA A 173 -26.55 5.56 4.12
CA ALA A 173 -27.90 5.17 3.71
C ALA A 173 -27.88 4.72 2.24
N GLU A 174 -29.01 4.20 1.76
CA GLU A 174 -29.15 3.83 0.35
C GLU A 174 -28.86 5.04 -0.56
N GLY A 175 -27.87 4.92 -1.44
CA GLY A 175 -27.48 5.96 -2.38
C GLY A 175 -26.38 6.92 -1.90
N ASP A 176 -26.04 6.91 -0.60
CA ASP A 176 -24.94 7.74 -0.05
C ASP A 176 -23.54 7.25 -0.47
N ASP A 177 -23.45 6.02 -0.96
CA ASP A 177 -22.26 5.32 -1.45
C ASP A 177 -21.93 5.68 -2.90
N LEU A 178 -22.89 6.25 -3.64
CA LEU A 178 -22.80 6.56 -5.07
C LEU A 178 -21.78 7.65 -5.41
N GLY A 179 -21.49 8.52 -4.46
CA GLY A 179 -20.62 9.68 -4.62
C GLY A 179 -19.79 9.94 -3.37
N PRO A 180 -18.80 10.86 -3.46
CA PRO A 180 -17.92 11.15 -2.34
C PRO A 180 -18.71 11.69 -1.14
N GLY A 181 -18.61 10.98 -0.02
CA GLY A 181 -19.14 11.46 1.25
C GLY A 181 -18.02 11.67 2.26
N ARG A 182 -18.11 12.78 3.00
CA ARG A 182 -17.12 13.17 4.00
C ARG A 182 -17.22 12.26 5.23
N ILE A 183 -16.08 11.84 5.76
CA ILE A 183 -16.00 11.09 7.01
C ILE A 183 -15.98 12.08 8.18
N GLN A 184 -17.18 12.47 8.64
CA GLN A 184 -17.34 13.55 9.61
C GLN A 184 -16.64 13.29 10.94
N SER A 185 -16.57 12.02 11.40
CA SER A 185 -15.90 11.69 12.67
C SER A 185 -14.42 12.05 12.70
N LEU A 186 -13.72 12.05 11.56
CA LEU A 186 -12.32 12.50 11.49
C LEU A 186 -12.22 14.02 11.61
N VAL A 187 -13.15 14.75 10.99
CA VAL A 187 -13.20 16.21 11.08
C VAL A 187 -13.51 16.65 12.50
N ASP A 188 -14.46 16.00 13.17
CA ASP A 188 -14.85 16.29 14.55
C ASP A 188 -13.70 16.05 15.54
N GLU A 189 -12.82 15.10 15.24
CA GLU A 189 -11.60 14.82 16.01
C GLU A 189 -10.41 15.73 15.63
N GLY A 190 -10.56 16.63 14.67
CA GLY A 190 -9.48 17.50 14.18
C GLY A 190 -8.39 16.77 13.40
N PHE A 191 -8.71 15.60 12.83
CA PHE A 191 -7.75 14.79 12.08
C PHE A 191 -7.57 15.34 10.65
N ARG A 192 -6.44 16.03 10.41
CA ARG A 192 -6.04 16.50 9.08
C ARG A 192 -5.25 15.42 8.34
N ALA A 193 -5.89 14.69 7.43
CA ALA A 193 -5.24 13.68 6.62
C ALA A 193 -4.31 14.29 5.57
N VAL A 194 -3.21 13.58 5.26
CA VAL A 194 -2.30 13.90 4.15
C VAL A 194 -2.02 12.70 3.25
N ARG A 195 -2.28 11.49 3.75
CA ARG A 195 -2.22 10.25 2.97
C ARG A 195 -3.37 9.34 3.32
N VAL A 196 -3.82 8.60 2.33
CA VAL A 196 -4.85 7.56 2.48
C VAL A 196 -4.40 6.29 1.77
N VAL A 197 -4.89 5.16 2.25
CA VAL A 197 -4.70 3.82 1.68
C VAL A 197 -6.06 3.15 1.65
N ALA A 198 -6.38 2.53 0.51
CA ALA A 198 -7.56 1.69 0.34
C ALA A 198 -7.08 0.30 -0.10
N GLY A 199 -7.40 -0.72 0.70
CA GLY A 199 -7.22 -2.13 0.31
C GLY A 199 -8.47 -2.68 -0.34
N ASP A 200 -8.67 -4.00 -0.30
CA ASP A 200 -9.86 -4.64 -0.86
C ASP A 200 -11.11 -4.24 -0.06
N CYS A 201 -11.05 -4.36 1.28
CA CYS A 201 -12.17 -4.07 2.19
C CYS A 201 -11.79 -3.25 3.44
N PHE A 202 -10.57 -2.71 3.48
CA PHE A 202 -10.10 -1.85 4.56
C PHE A 202 -9.59 -0.51 4.03
N SER A 203 -9.48 0.43 4.96
CA SER A 203 -9.01 1.78 4.69
C SER A 203 -8.12 2.27 5.82
N ALA A 204 -7.18 3.14 5.48
CA ALA A 204 -6.35 3.84 6.45
C ALA A 204 -6.10 5.28 6.02
N ALA A 205 -5.93 6.17 6.99
CA ALA A 205 -5.51 7.55 6.79
C ALA A 205 -4.36 7.89 7.74
N LEU A 206 -3.42 8.68 7.23
CA LEU A 206 -2.28 9.21 7.98
C LEU A 206 -2.37 10.73 8.00
N SER A 207 -2.32 11.32 9.18
CA SER A 207 -2.35 12.77 9.36
C SER A 207 -0.98 13.43 9.23
N GLU A 208 -0.98 14.76 9.10
CA GLU A 208 0.24 15.58 9.15
C GLU A 208 1.01 15.47 10.47
N SER A 209 0.31 15.14 11.57
CA SER A 209 0.91 14.90 12.89
C SER A 209 1.52 13.50 13.02
N GLY A 210 1.37 12.64 12.00
CA GLY A 210 1.82 11.26 12.00
C GLY A 210 0.89 10.28 12.73
N GLU A 211 -0.37 10.65 12.92
CA GLU A 211 -1.39 9.82 13.56
C GLU A 211 -2.07 8.92 12.52
N LEU A 212 -2.31 7.66 12.91
CA LEU A 212 -2.92 6.64 12.06
C LEU A 212 -4.38 6.42 12.45
N ARG A 213 -5.26 6.43 11.45
CA ARG A 213 -6.65 6.03 11.57
C ARG A 213 -6.95 4.89 10.61
N VAL A 214 -7.72 3.91 11.05
CA VAL A 214 -8.05 2.70 10.29
C VAL A 214 -9.51 2.31 10.44
N TRP A 215 -10.12 1.75 9.41
CA TRP A 215 -11.50 1.24 9.40
C TRP A 215 -11.73 0.20 8.29
N GLY A 216 -12.90 -0.44 8.31
CA GLY A 216 -13.21 -1.61 7.48
C GLY A 216 -12.73 -2.91 8.14
N LEU A 217 -12.28 -3.86 7.32
CA LEU A 217 -11.81 -5.17 7.79
C LEU A 217 -10.83 -5.82 6.80
N TYR A 218 -10.09 -6.81 7.27
CA TYR A 218 -9.23 -7.65 6.45
C TYR A 218 -9.93 -8.97 6.12
N HIS A 219 -9.77 -9.42 4.89
CA HIS A 219 -10.15 -10.76 4.48
C HIS A 219 -9.04 -11.78 4.78
N SER A 220 -9.44 -12.93 5.31
CA SER A 220 -8.57 -14.11 5.44
C SER A 220 -9.30 -15.33 4.93
N THR A 221 -8.54 -16.22 4.31
CA THR A 221 -9.01 -17.50 3.77
C THR A 221 -9.22 -18.56 4.86
N ALA A 222 -8.83 -18.28 6.09
CA ALA A 222 -8.96 -19.18 7.23
C ALA A 222 -10.40 -19.26 7.79
N ALA A 223 -10.71 -20.37 8.46
CA ALA A 223 -12.07 -20.79 8.83
C ALA A 223 -12.80 -19.83 9.79
N ASP A 224 -12.08 -18.95 10.47
CA ASP A 224 -12.55 -17.97 11.46
C ASP A 224 -12.82 -16.57 10.87
N GLY A 225 -12.57 -16.38 9.57
CA GLY A 225 -13.15 -15.34 8.74
C GLY A 225 -12.69 -13.90 9.03
N MET A 226 -13.38 -12.96 8.37
CA MET A 226 -13.09 -11.53 8.31
C MET A 226 -12.90 -10.90 9.70
N ARG A 227 -11.85 -10.07 9.85
CA ARG A 227 -11.58 -9.35 11.10
C ARG A 227 -11.05 -7.96 10.83
N ALA A 228 -11.42 -7.02 11.70
CA ALA A 228 -10.84 -5.71 11.72
C ALA A 228 -9.52 -5.71 12.51
N PHE A 229 -8.99 -4.53 12.81
CA PHE A 229 -7.72 -4.22 13.47
C PHE A 229 -7.61 -4.68 14.95
N SER A 230 -8.33 -5.74 15.32
CA SER A 230 -8.30 -6.41 16.61
C SER A 230 -8.91 -7.81 16.49
N PRO A 231 -8.43 -8.81 17.26
CA PRO A 231 -8.97 -10.17 17.26
C PRO A 231 -10.46 -10.28 17.60
N SER A 232 -11.02 -9.29 18.31
CA SER A 232 -12.39 -9.32 18.84
C SER A 232 -13.40 -8.56 17.99
N ILE A 233 -12.97 -7.85 16.94
CA ILE A 233 -13.83 -6.99 16.13
C ILE A 233 -13.96 -7.59 14.73
N ALA A 234 -15.19 -7.90 14.32
CA ALA A 234 -15.46 -8.45 12.99
C ALA A 234 -15.27 -7.42 11.88
N LYS A 235 -15.85 -6.22 12.05
CA LYS A 235 -15.71 -5.08 11.14
C LYS A 235 -15.71 -3.77 11.90
N GLN A 236 -14.96 -2.78 11.41
CA GLN A 236 -14.82 -1.48 12.06
C GLN A 236 -15.47 -0.37 11.22
N PRO A 237 -16.68 0.09 11.55
CA PRO A 237 -17.45 0.99 10.69
C PRO A 237 -17.04 2.46 10.73
N THR A 238 -16.26 2.86 11.73
CA THR A 238 -15.75 4.21 11.87
C THR A 238 -14.24 4.19 12.08
N PRO A 239 -13.51 5.22 11.65
CA PRO A 239 -12.07 5.34 11.89
C PRO A 239 -11.72 5.21 13.37
N ILE A 240 -10.75 4.35 13.68
CA ILE A 240 -10.19 4.20 15.02
C ILE A 240 -8.67 4.35 14.99
N GLN A 241 -8.10 4.67 16.14
CA GLN A 241 -6.69 4.46 16.40
C GLN A 241 -6.50 3.03 16.93
N ILE A 242 -5.50 2.31 16.43
CA ILE A 242 -5.16 0.99 16.96
C ILE A 242 -4.49 1.19 18.34
N PRO A 243 -5.04 0.64 19.44
CA PRO A 243 -4.52 0.89 20.78
C PRO A 243 -3.03 0.55 20.96
N GLU A 244 -2.57 -0.54 20.35
CA GLU A 244 -1.18 -1.01 20.38
C GLU A 244 -0.20 -0.02 19.71
N LEU A 245 -0.70 0.87 18.86
CA LEU A 245 0.06 1.89 18.14
C LEU A 245 -0.21 3.30 18.66
N ALA A 246 -0.90 3.45 19.81
CA ALA A 246 -1.37 4.75 20.26
C ALA A 246 -0.25 5.78 20.51
N ASN A 247 0.92 5.29 20.92
CA ASN A 247 2.10 6.09 21.23
C ASN A 247 3.08 6.21 20.06
N GLU A 248 2.80 5.59 18.92
CA GLU A 248 3.65 5.66 17.74
C GLU A 248 3.29 6.88 16.88
N ARG A 249 4.26 7.30 16.08
CA ARG A 249 4.06 8.29 15.01
C ARG A 249 4.66 7.79 13.72
N PHE A 250 3.93 8.00 12.63
CA PHE A 250 4.23 7.42 11.34
C PHE A 250 4.67 8.47 10.33
N ALA A 251 5.72 8.14 9.59
CA ALA A 251 6.22 8.93 8.47
C ALA A 251 5.53 8.53 7.16
N SER A 252 5.14 7.26 7.01
CA SER A 252 4.45 6.76 5.82
C SER A 252 3.66 5.50 6.12
N ILE A 253 2.66 5.24 5.27
CA ILE A 253 1.87 4.02 5.23
C ILE A 253 1.82 3.47 3.80
N ALA A 254 1.65 2.16 3.65
CA ALA A 254 1.40 1.50 2.37
C ALA A 254 0.50 0.28 2.59
N GLY A 255 -0.48 0.04 1.72
CA GLY A 255 -1.37 -1.11 1.82
C GLY A 255 -1.31 -2.00 0.59
N GLY A 256 -1.51 -3.30 0.79
CA GLY A 256 -1.89 -4.24 -0.26
C GLY A 256 -3.38 -4.54 -0.22
N SER A 257 -3.79 -5.71 -0.72
CA SER A 257 -5.20 -6.11 -0.74
C SER A 257 -5.78 -6.23 0.68
N ASP A 258 -5.11 -6.99 1.55
CA ASP A 258 -5.60 -7.25 2.91
C ASP A 258 -4.51 -7.05 3.99
N HIS A 259 -3.60 -6.11 3.79
CA HIS A 259 -2.58 -5.80 4.80
C HIS A 259 -2.08 -4.36 4.69
N LEU A 260 -1.54 -3.87 5.81
CA LEU A 260 -0.99 -2.53 5.96
C LEU A 260 0.45 -2.62 6.48
N VAL A 261 1.33 -1.85 5.86
CA VAL A 261 2.73 -1.65 6.23
C VAL A 261 2.90 -0.22 6.71
N LEU A 262 3.46 -0.07 7.91
CA LEU A 262 3.57 1.20 8.60
C LEU A 262 5.05 1.52 8.85
N LEU A 263 5.47 2.73 8.49
CA LEU A 263 6.81 3.24 8.75
C LEU A 263 6.77 4.31 9.83
N THR A 264 7.41 4.08 10.96
CA THR A 264 7.48 5.08 12.04
C THR A 264 8.47 6.19 11.73
N VAL A 265 8.35 7.32 12.44
CA VAL A 265 9.34 8.40 12.42
C VAL A 265 10.73 7.94 12.90
N ALA A 266 10.80 6.87 13.70
CA ALA A 266 12.07 6.27 14.10
C ALA A 266 12.71 5.41 12.99
N GLY A 267 11.96 5.07 11.94
CA GLY A 267 12.40 4.13 10.90
C GLY A 267 12.17 2.65 11.26
N GLU A 268 11.24 2.39 12.18
CA GLU A 268 10.74 1.04 12.45
C GLU A 268 9.61 0.69 11.49
N VAL A 269 9.44 -0.61 11.22
CA VAL A 269 8.37 -1.10 10.34
C VAL A 269 7.45 -1.99 11.13
N TYR A 270 6.16 -1.69 11.05
CA TYR A 270 5.08 -2.55 11.52
C TYR A 270 4.29 -3.08 10.33
N THR A 271 3.75 -4.29 10.49
CA THR A 271 2.80 -4.88 9.55
C THR A 271 1.57 -5.36 10.32
N VAL A 272 0.40 -5.24 9.71
CA VAL A 272 -0.88 -5.70 10.27
C VAL A 272 -1.81 -6.13 9.14
N GLY A 273 -2.63 -7.15 9.38
CA GLY A 273 -3.65 -7.64 8.46
C GLY A 273 -3.59 -9.15 8.22
N CYS A 274 -3.90 -9.56 7.00
CA CYS A 274 -3.87 -10.94 6.54
C CYS A 274 -2.44 -11.46 6.39
N GLY A 275 -2.17 -12.66 6.92
CA GLY A 275 -0.86 -13.33 6.88
C GLY A 275 -0.78 -14.53 5.94
N ASP A 276 -1.84 -14.83 5.19
CA ASP A 276 -2.04 -16.09 4.47
C ASP A 276 -0.98 -16.34 3.38
N SER A 277 -0.39 -15.28 2.84
CA SER A 277 0.63 -15.32 1.77
C SER A 277 2.02 -14.88 2.24
N GLY A 278 2.23 -14.73 3.56
CA GLY A 278 3.49 -14.23 4.11
C GLY A 278 3.74 -12.74 3.89
N GLN A 279 2.74 -11.97 3.46
CA GLN A 279 2.84 -10.54 3.18
C GLN A 279 3.21 -9.69 4.40
N LEU A 280 3.02 -10.22 5.61
CA LEU A 280 3.40 -9.57 6.86
C LEU A 280 4.88 -9.74 7.22
N GLY A 281 5.65 -10.59 6.53
CA GLY A 281 7.07 -10.79 6.86
C GLY A 281 7.35 -11.59 8.13
N TYR A 282 6.32 -12.20 8.72
CA TYR A 282 6.43 -13.21 9.77
C TYR A 282 5.32 -14.24 9.60
N ARG A 283 5.48 -15.39 10.25
CA ARG A 283 4.50 -16.47 10.18
C ARG A 283 3.36 -16.22 11.16
N VAL A 284 2.15 -16.04 10.64
CA VAL A 284 0.92 -16.11 11.42
C VAL A 284 0.48 -17.59 11.47
N PRO A 285 0.22 -18.18 12.66
CA PRO A 285 -0.29 -19.55 12.73
C PRO A 285 -1.64 -19.68 12.03
N ALA A 286 -1.76 -20.63 11.11
CA ALA A 286 -3.04 -20.90 10.42
C ALA A 286 -4.17 -21.35 11.37
N THR A 287 -3.82 -21.82 12.57
CA THR A 287 -4.78 -22.14 13.64
C THR A 287 -5.30 -20.91 14.39
N ASN A 288 -4.69 -19.75 14.19
CA ASN A 288 -5.04 -18.50 14.87
C ASN A 288 -4.71 -17.27 14.00
N PRO A 289 -5.33 -17.13 12.81
CA PRO A 289 -5.07 -16.07 11.84
C PRO A 289 -5.37 -14.67 12.38
N VAL A 290 -6.26 -14.54 13.36
CA VAL A 290 -6.62 -13.24 13.96
C VAL A 290 -5.41 -12.55 14.61
N LEU A 291 -4.34 -13.28 14.91
CA LEU A 291 -3.08 -12.69 15.40
C LEU A 291 -2.41 -11.76 14.37
N GLY A 292 -2.75 -11.89 13.08
CA GLY A 292 -2.31 -10.96 12.04
C GLY A 292 -2.94 -9.56 12.19
N THR A 293 -4.10 -9.46 12.82
CA THR A 293 -4.81 -8.18 13.05
C THR A 293 -4.20 -7.31 14.15
N ILE A 294 -3.26 -7.88 14.91
CA ILE A 294 -2.48 -7.16 15.91
C ILE A 294 -1.20 -6.65 15.24
N PRO A 295 -0.91 -5.34 15.28
CA PRO A 295 0.30 -4.81 14.68
C PRO A 295 1.58 -5.45 15.22
N HIS A 296 2.40 -5.97 14.32
CA HIS A 296 3.66 -6.60 14.66
C HIS A 296 4.84 -5.80 14.12
N LYS A 297 5.80 -5.49 14.99
CA LYS A 297 7.05 -4.80 14.64
C LYS A 297 8.01 -5.76 13.94
N VAL A 298 8.12 -5.66 12.62
CA VAL A 298 8.97 -6.51 11.78
C VAL A 298 10.39 -5.98 11.63
N LEU A 299 10.58 -4.66 11.75
CA LEU A 299 11.91 -4.04 11.80
C LEU A 299 12.05 -3.21 13.08
N ARG A 300 13.03 -3.59 13.91
CA ARG A 300 13.52 -2.77 15.03
C ARG A 300 14.76 -2.01 14.57
N VAL A 301 14.81 -0.72 14.90
CA VAL A 301 15.95 0.14 14.56
C VAL A 301 17.19 -0.35 15.31
N SER A 302 18.31 -0.46 14.58
CA SER A 302 19.64 -0.70 15.14
C SER A 302 20.69 0.06 14.32
N ARG A 303 21.96 0.07 14.74
CA ARG A 303 23.03 0.84 14.06
C ARG A 303 23.09 0.51 12.55
N GLY A 304 22.71 1.48 11.72
CA GLY A 304 22.69 1.36 10.26
C GLY A 304 21.60 0.44 9.71
N HIS A 305 20.51 0.22 10.44
CA HIS A 305 19.38 -0.60 10.02
C HIS A 305 18.08 0.09 10.45
N ARG A 306 17.67 1.08 9.65
CA ARG A 306 16.37 1.76 9.74
C ARG A 306 15.74 1.83 8.36
N ALA A 307 14.43 1.67 8.29
CA ALA A 307 13.70 1.84 7.04
C ALA A 307 13.54 3.33 6.71
N LEU A 308 13.60 3.64 5.43
CA LEU A 308 13.40 4.98 4.85
C LEU A 308 12.13 5.03 4.00
N VAL A 309 11.75 3.90 3.41
CA VAL A 309 10.57 3.76 2.54
C VAL A 309 9.93 2.41 2.81
N VAL A 310 8.60 2.36 2.76
CA VAL A 310 7.79 1.13 2.77
C VAL A 310 6.92 1.11 1.53
N GLY A 311 6.56 -0.10 1.08
CA GLY A 311 5.61 -0.28 0.00
C GLY A 311 4.97 -1.66 0.04
N ALA A 312 3.84 -1.78 -0.64
CA ALA A 312 3.07 -3.00 -0.73
C ALA A 312 2.52 -3.18 -2.15
N GLY A 313 2.41 -4.44 -2.58
CA GLY A 313 1.55 -4.88 -3.68
C GLY A 313 0.40 -5.72 -3.12
N GLY A 314 -0.42 -6.35 -3.96
CA GLY A 314 -1.61 -7.09 -3.50
C GLY A 314 -1.32 -8.06 -2.34
N TYR A 315 -0.28 -8.90 -2.48
CA TYR A 315 0.11 -9.90 -1.49
C TYR A 315 1.61 -9.84 -1.11
N THR A 316 2.25 -8.70 -1.27
CA THR A 316 3.70 -8.56 -1.02
C THR A 316 4.02 -7.25 -0.33
N SER A 317 4.95 -7.27 0.62
CA SER A 317 5.48 -6.06 1.26
C SER A 317 6.98 -5.89 1.00
N PHE A 318 7.45 -4.64 0.98
CA PHE A 318 8.86 -4.31 0.95
C PHE A 318 9.15 -3.04 1.76
N PHE A 319 10.42 -2.90 2.16
CA PHE A 319 10.95 -1.66 2.68
C PHE A 319 12.35 -1.42 2.13
N VAL A 320 12.78 -0.17 2.11
CA VAL A 320 14.13 0.22 1.73
C VAL A 320 14.81 0.77 2.97
N ASP A 321 15.90 0.15 3.38
CA ASP A 321 16.75 0.64 4.46
C ASP A 321 17.93 1.45 3.90
N GLU A 322 18.77 2.00 4.78
CA GLU A 322 19.98 2.75 4.38
C GLU A 322 20.97 1.96 3.51
N ARG A 323 20.83 0.62 3.44
CA ARG A 323 21.70 -0.30 2.69
C ARG A 323 21.02 -0.84 1.43
N GLY A 324 19.75 -0.51 1.18
CA GLY A 324 19.02 -0.88 -0.03
C GLY A 324 17.67 -1.58 0.24
N VAL A 325 17.15 -2.25 -0.79
CA VAL A 325 15.79 -2.83 -0.76
C VAL A 325 15.77 -4.18 -0.03
N LYS A 326 14.79 -4.36 0.87
CA LYS A 326 14.46 -5.61 1.54
C LYS A 326 13.00 -5.97 1.25
N LYS A 327 12.75 -7.24 0.90
CA LYS A 327 11.39 -7.77 0.69
C LYS A 327 10.98 -8.57 1.91
N ALA A 328 9.71 -8.45 2.30
CA ALA A 328 9.15 -9.18 3.42
C ALA A 328 8.69 -10.60 3.04
N GLN A 329 8.95 -11.08 1.83
CA GLN A 329 8.47 -12.39 1.41
C GLN A 329 9.24 -13.48 2.15
N HIS A 330 8.53 -14.24 3.00
CA HIS A 330 9.09 -15.45 3.58
C HIS A 330 9.11 -16.52 2.48
N ASP A 331 10.29 -17.01 2.12
CA ASP A 331 10.40 -18.23 1.32
C ASP A 331 9.73 -19.35 2.13
N VAL A 332 8.64 -19.91 1.61
CA VAL A 332 7.97 -21.09 2.15
C VAL A 332 8.47 -22.32 1.41
#